data_AF-A0A537FU84-F1
#
_entry.id   AF-A0A537FU84-F1
#
_cell.length_a   1.000
_cell.length_b   1.000
_cell.length_c   1.000
_cell.angle_alpha   90.00
_cell.angle_beta   90.00
_cell.angle_gamma   90.00
#
_symmetry.space_group_name_H-M   'P 1'
#
loop_
_entity.id
_entity.type
_entity.pdbx_description
1 polymer ?
#
loop_
_entity_poly.entity_id
_entity_poly.type
_entity_poly.pdbx_seq_one_letter_code
_entity_poly.pdbx_strand_id
1 'polypeptide(L)'
;MQRPEAHIPALMHVRELTRILVYSRNTKKLAEFASNASKKYHVTVIAAKSSLQVLESSDVLVLATSSSLPLFDGRLVKPGNHVNAVGAALPTTREVDSYLVQHSILFVDSRDQARSTYGDILIPIKEGVIEASHIRGELGDLLIRPRLFSRRKDDISLFKSGGVAALDAVFAEHLAKLSKN
;
A
#
# COMPACT_ATOMS: atom_id res chain seq x y z
N MET A 1 -12.53 1.87 -6.40
CA MET A 1 -12.01 2.00 -5.02
C MET A 1 -11.57 0.61 -4.57
N GLN A 2 -10.27 0.40 -4.33
CA GLN A 2 -9.78 -0.90 -3.84
C GLN A 2 -10.38 -1.20 -2.45
N ARG A 3 -10.72 -2.47 -2.20
CA ARG A 3 -11.35 -2.88 -0.94
C ARG A 3 -10.26 -3.18 0.09
N PRO A 4 -10.13 -2.42 1.19
CA PRO A 4 -9.11 -2.67 2.22
C PRO A 4 -9.16 -4.09 2.79
N GLU A 5 -10.35 -4.70 2.81
CA GLU A 5 -10.58 -6.07 3.26
C GLU A 5 -9.77 -7.10 2.45
N ALA A 6 -9.57 -6.89 1.15
CA ALA A 6 -8.85 -7.82 0.28
C ALA A 6 -7.36 -7.95 0.64
N HIS A 7 -6.79 -6.94 1.31
CA HIS A 7 -5.39 -6.98 1.74
C HIS A 7 -5.17 -7.89 2.97
N ILE A 8 -6.20 -8.16 3.77
CA ILE A 8 -6.08 -9.02 4.95
C ILE A 8 -5.61 -10.43 4.58
N PRO A 9 -6.33 -11.20 3.74
CA PRO A 9 -5.89 -12.54 3.38
C PRO A 9 -4.57 -12.54 2.60
N ALA A 10 -4.31 -11.52 1.77
CA ALA A 10 -3.05 -11.39 1.05
C ALA A 10 -1.85 -11.24 2.00
N LEU A 11 -1.97 -10.38 3.03
CA LEU A 11 -0.91 -10.20 4.03
C LEU A 11 -0.74 -11.43 4.90
N MET A 12 -1.83 -12.09 5.33
CA MET A 12 -1.77 -13.33 6.11
C MET A 12 -1.07 -14.46 5.34
N HIS A 13 -1.14 -14.48 4.01
CA HIS A 13 -0.46 -15.49 3.19
C HIS A 13 1.06 -15.33 3.16
N VAL A 14 1.57 -14.12 3.40
CA VAL A 14 3.01 -13.83 3.32
C VAL A 14 3.64 -13.47 4.66
N ARG A 15 2.84 -13.26 5.70
CA ARG A 15 3.29 -12.89 7.06
C ARG A 15 2.35 -13.44 8.12
N GLU A 16 2.94 -13.86 9.23
CA GLU A 16 2.22 -14.11 10.48
C GLU A 16 1.78 -12.77 11.09
N LEU A 17 0.47 -12.51 11.15
CA LEU A 17 -0.08 -11.29 11.73
C LEU A 17 -0.57 -11.56 13.16
N THR A 18 -0.04 -10.81 14.13
CA THR A 18 -0.48 -10.91 15.53
C THR A 18 -1.76 -10.11 15.80
N ARG A 19 -1.94 -9.00 15.08
CA ARG A 19 -3.13 -8.13 15.15
C ARG A 19 -3.20 -7.22 13.93
N ILE A 20 -4.38 -6.67 13.67
CA ILE A 20 -4.62 -5.67 12.63
C ILE A 20 -5.20 -4.42 13.28
N LEU A 21 -4.61 -3.26 13.03
CA LEU A 21 -5.14 -1.96 13.43
C LEU A 21 -5.78 -1.28 12.22
N VAL A 22 -7.01 -0.80 12.38
CA VAL A 22 -7.75 -0.14 11.30
C VAL A 22 -8.16 1.24 11.77
N TYR A 23 -8.04 2.24 10.91
CA TYR A 23 -8.52 3.60 11.17
C TYR A 23 -9.31 4.12 9.97
N SER A 24 -10.40 4.83 10.27
CA SER A 24 -11.19 5.56 9.28
C SER A 24 -11.90 6.72 9.97
N ARG A 25 -12.11 7.82 9.24
CA ARG A 25 -12.90 8.98 9.72
C ARG A 25 -14.36 8.61 10.00
N ASN A 26 -14.88 7.57 9.35
CA ASN A 26 -16.23 7.08 9.59
C ASN A 26 -16.21 6.01 10.68
N THR A 27 -16.48 6.42 11.92
CA THR A 27 -16.42 5.57 13.12
C THR A 27 -17.40 4.39 13.08
N LYS A 28 -18.59 4.58 12.50
CA LYS A 28 -19.58 3.50 12.33
C LYS A 28 -19.05 2.40 11.40
N LYS A 29 -18.61 2.78 10.20
CA LYS A 29 -18.02 1.83 9.23
C LYS A 29 -16.76 1.18 9.78
N LEU A 30 -15.97 1.91 10.57
CA LEU A 30 -14.77 1.38 11.22
C LEU A 30 -15.10 0.25 12.19
N ALA A 31 -16.06 0.46 13.09
CA ALA A 31 -16.47 -0.55 14.07
C ALA A 31 -17.06 -1.80 13.40
N GLU A 32 -17.92 -1.60 12.39
CA GLU A 32 -18.49 -2.69 11.58
C GLU A 32 -17.39 -3.48 10.86
N PHE A 33 -16.44 -2.79 10.21
CA PHE A 33 -15.31 -3.42 9.53
C PHE A 33 -14.47 -4.26 10.49
N ALA A 34 -14.07 -3.70 11.64
CA ALA A 34 -13.23 -4.41 12.60
C ALA A 34 -13.92 -5.69 13.12
N SER A 35 -15.20 -5.60 13.50
CA SER A 35 -15.98 -6.76 13.94
C SER A 35 -16.08 -7.84 12.85
N ASN A 36 -16.45 -7.44 11.63
CA ASN A 36 -16.68 -8.39 10.54
C ASN A 36 -15.38 -9.05 10.07
N ALA A 37 -14.31 -8.27 9.91
CA ALA A 37 -13.00 -8.78 9.53
C ALA A 37 -12.44 -9.74 10.59
N SER A 38 -12.59 -9.41 11.87
CA SER A 38 -12.09 -10.28 12.94
C SER A 38 -12.78 -11.64 12.95
N LYS A 39 -14.10 -11.67 12.78
CA LYS A 39 -14.88 -12.92 12.67
C LYS A 39 -14.52 -13.73 11.43
N LYS A 40 -14.42 -13.07 10.27
CA LYS A 40 -14.20 -13.73 8.99
C LYS A 40 -12.81 -14.34 8.87
N TYR A 41 -11.78 -13.61 9.30
CA TYR A 41 -10.38 -13.98 9.09
C TYR A 41 -9.73 -14.61 10.32
N HIS A 42 -10.47 -14.76 11.43
CA HIS A 42 -9.99 -15.36 12.67
C HIS A 42 -8.69 -14.70 13.20
N VAL A 43 -8.62 -13.38 13.08
CA VAL A 43 -7.50 -12.55 13.54
C VAL A 43 -8.02 -11.37 14.34
N THR A 44 -7.27 -10.91 15.33
CA THR A 44 -7.66 -9.74 16.14
C THR A 44 -7.59 -8.47 15.29
N VAL A 45 -8.76 -7.89 14.99
CA VAL A 45 -8.86 -6.59 14.30
C VAL A 45 -9.39 -5.53 15.25
N ILE A 46 -8.62 -4.46 15.44
CA ILE A 46 -8.87 -3.41 16.42
C ILE A 46 -9.14 -2.10 15.69
N ALA A 47 -10.27 -1.47 16.01
CA ALA A 47 -10.55 -0.10 15.61
C ALA A 47 -9.64 0.87 16.37
N ALA A 48 -8.65 1.44 15.69
CA ALA A 48 -7.74 2.42 16.25
C ALA A 48 -8.45 3.76 16.45
N LYS A 49 -8.06 4.50 17.49
CA LYS A 49 -8.61 5.81 17.87
C LYS A 49 -8.11 6.94 16.98
N SER A 50 -6.95 6.76 16.34
CA SER A 50 -6.32 7.75 15.47
C SER A 50 -5.42 7.09 14.43
N SER A 51 -5.09 7.81 13.36
CA SER A 51 -4.04 7.40 12.41
C SER A 51 -2.68 7.29 13.09
N LEU A 52 -2.38 8.16 14.06
CA LEU A 52 -1.13 8.11 14.84
C LEU A 52 -0.97 6.78 15.58
N GLN A 53 -2.03 6.28 16.22
CA GLN A 53 -1.99 4.97 16.89
C GLN A 53 -1.62 3.84 15.90
N VAL A 54 -2.14 3.91 14.66
CA VAL A 54 -1.81 2.93 13.62
C VAL A 54 -0.32 3.02 13.25
N LEU A 55 0.21 4.22 13.05
CA LEU A 55 1.63 4.45 12.70
C LEU A 55 2.59 3.92 13.77
N GLU A 56 2.32 4.22 15.04
CA GLU A 56 3.19 3.83 16.15
C GLU A 56 3.20 2.32 16.39
N SER A 57 2.05 1.66 16.18
CA SER A 57 1.82 0.28 16.60
C SER A 57 1.86 -0.76 15.48
N SER A 58 2.20 -0.37 14.24
CA SER A 58 2.22 -1.25 13.06
C SER A 58 3.60 -1.31 12.41
N ASP A 59 3.95 -2.49 11.89
CA ASP A 59 5.19 -2.73 11.13
C ASP A 59 4.96 -2.71 9.61
N VAL A 60 3.71 -2.98 9.21
CA VAL A 60 3.23 -2.89 7.82
C VAL A 60 2.01 -1.97 7.79
N LEU A 61 2.03 -0.99 6.90
CA LEU A 61 0.96 -0.04 6.67
C LEU A 61 0.31 -0.32 5.31
N VAL A 62 -1.03 -0.30 5.26
CA VAL A 62 -1.79 -0.37 4.01
C VAL A 62 -2.69 0.86 3.93
N LEU A 63 -2.47 1.67 2.90
CA LEU A 63 -3.22 2.87 2.62
C LEU A 63 -4.16 2.57 1.44
N ALA A 64 -5.44 2.44 1.73
CA ALA A 64 -6.49 2.08 0.78
C ALA A 64 -7.68 3.05 0.92
N THR A 65 -7.39 4.34 0.77
CA THR A 65 -8.32 5.44 0.98
C THR A 65 -8.63 6.17 -0.32
N SER A 66 -9.72 6.93 -0.33
CA SER A 66 -10.05 7.87 -1.42
C SER A 66 -9.60 9.30 -1.09
N SER A 67 -8.56 9.47 -0.26
CA SER A 67 -8.08 10.80 0.12
C SER A 67 -7.41 11.48 -1.07
N SER A 68 -7.63 12.79 -1.22
CA SER A 68 -6.88 13.61 -2.17
C SER A 68 -5.61 14.20 -1.56
N LEU A 69 -5.46 14.14 -0.24
CA LEU A 69 -4.35 14.71 0.53
C LEU A 69 -3.65 13.62 1.36
N PRO A 70 -2.36 13.82 1.71
CA PRO A 70 -1.62 12.89 2.55
C PRO A 70 -2.38 12.54 3.84
N LEU A 71 -2.36 11.26 4.20
CA LEU A 71 -3.09 10.73 5.34
C LEU A 71 -2.45 11.06 6.69
N PHE A 72 -1.15 11.30 6.68
CA PHE A 72 -0.33 11.60 7.85
C PHE A 72 1.00 12.23 7.40
N ASP A 73 1.73 12.76 8.36
CA ASP A 73 3.09 13.23 8.19
C ASP A 73 4.06 12.04 8.05
N GLY A 74 4.77 11.96 6.93
CA GLY A 74 5.69 10.89 6.60
C GLY A 74 6.83 10.71 7.60
N ARG A 75 7.18 11.76 8.35
CA ARG A 75 8.19 11.71 9.42
C ARG A 75 7.79 10.82 10.60
N LEU A 76 6.51 10.52 10.73
CA LEU A 76 5.97 9.67 11.78
C LEU A 76 6.04 8.17 11.44
N VAL A 77 6.43 7.81 10.22
CA VAL A 77 6.63 6.41 9.83
C VAL A 77 7.92 5.89 10.48
N LYS A 78 7.79 4.80 11.24
CA LYS A 78 8.92 4.19 11.94
C LYS A 78 9.96 3.64 10.95
N PRO A 79 11.27 3.72 11.29
CA PRO A 79 12.29 2.96 10.60
C PRO A 79 11.92 1.47 10.54
N GLY A 80 12.21 0.82 9.41
CA GLY A 80 11.88 -0.59 9.20
C GLY A 80 10.42 -0.87 8.86
N ASN A 81 9.55 0.13 8.70
CA ASN A 81 8.19 -0.09 8.22
C ASN A 81 8.12 -0.36 6.71
N HIS A 82 7.15 -1.19 6.33
CA HIS A 82 6.72 -1.35 4.93
C HIS A 82 5.37 -0.68 4.71
N VAL A 83 5.23 0.06 3.60
CA VAL A 83 4.03 0.81 3.26
C VAL A 83 3.52 0.38 1.89
N ASN A 84 2.25 -0.02 1.84
CA ASN A 84 1.51 -0.23 0.60
C ASN A 84 0.57 0.95 0.38
N ALA A 85 0.84 1.80 -0.61
CA ALA A 85 -0.03 2.90 -1.03
C ALA A 85 -0.82 2.51 -2.28
N VAL A 86 -2.12 2.28 -2.14
CA VAL A 86 -2.92 1.62 -3.17
C VAL A 86 -4.25 2.31 -3.49
N GLY A 87 -4.62 3.35 -2.73
CA GLY A 87 -5.88 4.06 -2.86
C GLY A 87 -5.88 5.22 -3.86
N ALA A 88 -4.81 6.02 -3.93
CA ALA A 88 -4.72 7.15 -4.86
C ALA A 88 -4.14 6.75 -6.22
N ALA A 89 -4.85 7.01 -7.32
CA ALA A 89 -4.40 6.65 -8.67
C ALA A 89 -4.63 7.76 -9.72
N LEU A 90 -4.89 8.98 -9.26
CA LEU A 90 -5.06 10.15 -10.12
C LEU A 90 -3.86 11.12 -9.96
N PRO A 91 -3.49 11.87 -11.02
CA PRO A 91 -2.30 12.74 -10.99
C PRO A 91 -2.29 13.80 -9.89
N THR A 92 -3.48 14.18 -9.41
CA THR A 92 -3.70 15.26 -8.45
C THR A 92 -3.99 14.77 -7.03
N THR A 93 -4.05 13.46 -6.81
CA THR A 93 -4.37 12.86 -5.51
C THR A 93 -3.20 12.09 -4.95
N ARG A 94 -2.96 12.16 -3.65
CA ARG A 94 -1.93 11.39 -2.95
C ARG A 94 -2.41 10.94 -1.56
N GLU A 95 -1.97 9.77 -1.13
CA GLU A 95 -2.14 9.23 0.22
C GLU A 95 -0.90 9.44 1.09
N VAL A 96 0.28 9.55 0.48
CA VAL A 96 1.56 9.80 1.15
C VAL A 96 2.09 11.19 0.82
N ASP A 97 2.86 11.77 1.74
CA ASP A 97 3.55 13.04 1.49
C ASP A 97 4.90 12.83 0.80
N SER A 98 5.47 13.91 0.29
CA SER A 98 6.74 13.89 -0.43
C SER A 98 7.92 13.46 0.46
N TYR A 99 7.83 13.72 1.77
CA TYR A 99 8.86 13.28 2.72
C TYR A 99 8.95 11.76 2.76
N LEU A 100 7.83 11.05 2.92
CA LEU A 100 7.82 9.60 2.96
C LEU A 100 8.30 8.99 1.64
N VAL A 101 7.89 9.56 0.51
CA VAL A 101 8.34 9.07 -0.80
C VAL A 101 9.85 9.23 -0.93
N GLN A 102 10.40 10.40 -0.60
CA GLN A 102 11.84 10.67 -0.67
C GLN A 102 12.68 9.76 0.24
N HIS A 103 12.18 9.45 1.43
CA HIS A 103 12.91 8.69 2.46
C HIS A 103 12.60 7.19 2.45
N SER A 104 11.97 6.68 1.39
CA SER A 104 11.66 5.26 1.25
C SER A 104 12.33 4.63 0.02
N ILE A 105 12.55 3.33 0.11
CA ILE A 105 12.85 2.49 -1.05
C ILE A 105 11.54 2.32 -1.83
N LEU A 106 11.42 3.05 -2.92
CA LEU A 106 10.20 3.11 -3.73
C LEU A 106 10.19 2.03 -4.82
N PHE A 107 9.18 1.17 -4.78
CA PHE A 107 8.79 0.27 -5.87
C PHE A 107 7.39 0.61 -6.35
N VAL A 108 7.13 0.35 -7.63
CA VAL A 108 5.83 0.58 -8.25
C VAL A 108 5.32 -0.68 -8.96
N ASP A 109 4.04 -0.73 -9.28
CA ASP A 109 3.49 -1.78 -10.15
C ASP A 109 3.79 -1.52 -11.63
N SER A 110 3.81 -0.26 -12.06
CA SER A 110 4.20 0.17 -13.41
C SER A 110 4.90 1.54 -13.38
N ARG A 111 6.11 1.63 -13.94
CA ARG A 111 6.87 2.88 -14.09
C ARG A 111 6.15 3.86 -14.99
N ASP A 112 5.57 3.38 -16.07
CA ASP A 112 4.86 4.22 -17.04
C ASP A 112 3.64 4.88 -16.40
N GLN A 113 2.87 4.12 -15.61
CA GLN A 113 1.77 4.69 -14.84
C GLN A 113 2.27 5.60 -13.70
N ALA A 114 3.32 5.21 -12.98
CA ALA A 114 3.89 6.06 -11.92
C ALA A 114 4.32 7.44 -12.44
N ARG A 115 4.78 7.51 -13.70
CA ARG A 115 5.22 8.75 -14.37
C ARG A 115 4.10 9.51 -15.09
N SER A 116 2.88 9.00 -15.11
CA SER A 116 1.76 9.62 -15.83
C SER A 116 0.48 9.80 -15.01
N THR A 117 0.24 8.96 -13.98
CA THR A 117 -1.04 8.90 -13.26
C THR A 117 -0.92 8.96 -11.74
N TYR A 118 0.16 8.49 -11.12
CA TYR A 118 0.19 8.39 -9.66
C TYR A 118 0.58 9.72 -9.01
N GLY A 119 -0.38 10.47 -8.48
CA GLY A 119 -0.13 11.72 -7.77
C GLY A 119 0.82 11.57 -6.57
N ASP A 120 0.82 10.42 -5.89
CA ASP A 120 1.83 10.05 -4.88
C ASP A 120 3.28 10.17 -5.40
N ILE A 121 3.51 10.07 -6.71
CA ILE A 121 4.84 10.12 -7.34
C ILE A 121 5.03 11.42 -8.14
N LEU A 122 4.01 11.82 -8.91
CA LEU A 122 4.06 13.01 -9.75
C LEU A 122 4.19 14.31 -8.94
N ILE A 123 3.51 14.39 -7.79
CA ILE A 123 3.55 15.60 -6.96
C ILE A 123 4.95 15.79 -6.35
N PRO A 124 5.59 14.78 -5.71
CA PRO A 124 6.97 14.90 -5.25
C PRO A 124 7.99 15.24 -6.35
N ILE A 125 7.80 14.71 -7.57
CA ILE A 125 8.64 15.08 -8.74
C ILE A 125 8.45 16.55 -9.09
N LYS A 126 7.20 17.02 -9.17
CA LYS A 126 6.88 18.42 -9.48
C LYS A 126 7.39 19.39 -8.41
N GLU A 127 7.37 18.96 -7.14
CA GLU A 127 7.93 19.70 -6.01
C GLU A 127 9.47 19.70 -6.01
N GLY A 128 10.13 18.90 -6.87
CA GLY A 128 11.59 18.82 -6.96
C GLY A 128 12.24 18.03 -5.82
N VAL A 129 11.45 17.27 -5.06
CA VAL A 129 11.93 16.53 -3.87
C VAL A 129 12.54 15.17 -4.27
N ILE A 130 12.06 14.59 -5.37
CA ILE A 130 12.60 13.37 -5.97
C ILE A 130 12.69 13.54 -7.49
N GLU A 131 13.51 12.71 -8.12
CA GLU A 131 13.52 12.51 -9.58
C GLU A 131 12.81 11.21 -9.95
N ALA A 132 12.50 11.02 -11.24
CA ALA A 132 11.95 9.75 -11.73
C ALA A 132 12.88 8.55 -11.48
N SER A 133 14.19 8.79 -11.37
CA SER A 133 15.23 7.83 -11.02
C SER A 133 15.10 7.29 -9.58
N HIS A 134 14.30 7.94 -8.73
CA HIS A 134 14.02 7.50 -7.36
C HIS A 134 13.24 6.18 -7.31
N ILE A 135 12.48 5.86 -8.37
CA ILE A 135 11.77 4.58 -8.52
C ILE A 135 12.81 3.46 -8.72
N ARG A 136 12.99 2.62 -7.70
CA ARG A 136 14.02 1.57 -7.69
C ARG A 136 13.72 0.42 -8.63
N GLY A 137 12.45 0.12 -8.86
CA GLY A 137 12.04 -1.00 -9.69
C GLY A 137 10.53 -1.14 -9.76
N GLU A 138 10.11 -2.08 -10.59
CA GLU A 138 8.74 -2.58 -10.59
C GLU A 138 8.61 -3.83 -9.71
N LEU A 139 7.40 -4.18 -9.29
CA LEU A 139 7.17 -5.41 -8.54
C LEU A 139 7.64 -6.66 -9.31
N GLY A 140 7.47 -6.68 -10.64
CA GLY A 140 7.93 -7.76 -11.51
C GLY A 140 9.45 -7.97 -11.49
N ASP A 141 10.23 -6.89 -11.31
CA ASP A 141 11.68 -6.98 -11.18
C ASP A 141 12.09 -7.80 -9.95
N LEU A 142 11.38 -7.64 -8.83
CA LEU A 142 11.63 -8.39 -7.59
C LEU A 142 11.19 -9.84 -7.68
N LEU A 143 10.17 -10.16 -8.48
CA LEU A 143 9.74 -11.54 -8.70
C LEU A 143 10.77 -12.32 -9.53
N ILE A 144 11.32 -11.71 -10.57
CA ILE A 144 12.30 -12.34 -11.46
C ILE A 144 13.68 -12.36 -10.80
N ARG A 145 14.02 -11.29 -10.06
CA ARG A 145 15.32 -11.12 -9.40
C ARG A 145 15.12 -10.75 -7.92
N PRO A 146 14.80 -11.71 -7.04
CA PRO A 146 14.55 -11.43 -5.62
C PRO A 146 15.72 -10.78 -4.87
N ARG A 147 16.95 -10.93 -5.37
CA ARG A 147 18.16 -10.32 -4.82
C ARG A 147 18.55 -8.99 -5.47
N LEU A 148 17.72 -8.45 -6.38
CA LEU A 148 17.99 -7.17 -7.06
C LEU A 148 18.12 -6.02 -6.07
N PHE A 149 17.40 -6.09 -4.95
CA PHE A 149 17.46 -5.11 -3.89
C PHE A 149 17.61 -5.78 -2.53
N SER A 150 18.54 -5.30 -1.72
CA SER A 150 18.70 -5.72 -0.32
C SER A 150 18.26 -4.59 0.59
N ARG A 151 17.26 -4.88 1.42
CA ARG A 151 16.71 -3.94 2.39
C ARG A 151 17.46 -4.09 3.72
N ARG A 152 17.93 -2.98 4.29
CA ARG A 152 18.46 -2.93 5.65
C ARG A 152 17.31 -2.91 6.66
N LYS A 153 17.59 -3.30 7.90
CA LYS A 153 16.59 -3.40 8.97
C LYS A 153 15.76 -2.12 9.15
N ASP A 154 16.42 -0.97 9.07
CA ASP A 154 15.81 0.32 9.36
C ASP A 154 15.28 1.04 8.11
N ASP A 155 15.48 0.48 6.91
CA ASP A 155 15.00 1.10 5.69
C ASP A 155 13.47 1.06 5.64
N ILE A 156 12.85 2.20 5.36
CA ILE A 156 11.43 2.27 5.03
C ILE A 156 11.25 1.82 3.58
N SER A 157 10.30 0.92 3.33
CA SER A 157 9.96 0.49 1.96
C SER A 157 8.56 0.95 1.60
N LEU A 158 8.39 1.48 0.39
CA LEU A 158 7.13 1.97 -0.13
C LEU A 158 6.82 1.27 -1.45
N PHE A 159 5.70 0.56 -1.49
CA PHE A 159 5.12 0.06 -2.71
C PHE A 159 3.92 0.92 -3.09
N LYS A 160 3.99 1.53 -4.28
CA LYS A 160 2.88 2.30 -4.85
C LYS A 160 2.23 1.51 -5.98
N SER A 161 0.91 1.31 -5.88
CA SER A 161 0.14 0.66 -6.94
C SER A 161 -1.12 1.45 -7.29
N GLY A 162 -1.45 1.52 -8.58
CA GLY A 162 -2.75 1.98 -9.09
C GLY A 162 -3.55 0.90 -9.81
N GLY A 163 -2.93 -0.27 -10.05
CA GLY A 163 -3.51 -1.40 -10.77
C GLY A 163 -2.89 -1.53 -12.17
N VAL A 164 -2.71 -2.77 -12.62
CA VAL A 164 -2.17 -3.09 -13.94
C VAL A 164 -3.15 -4.03 -14.65
N ALA A 165 -3.70 -3.58 -15.77
CA ALA A 165 -4.75 -4.31 -16.51
C ALA A 165 -4.33 -5.74 -16.92
N ALA A 166 -3.03 -5.98 -17.12
CA ALA A 166 -2.52 -7.31 -17.40
C ALA A 166 -2.80 -8.31 -16.26
N LEU A 167 -2.78 -7.86 -15.00
CA LEU A 167 -3.10 -8.72 -13.84
C LEU A 167 -4.57 -9.14 -13.85
N ASP A 168 -5.47 -8.24 -14.24
CA ASP A 168 -6.90 -8.54 -14.37
C ASP A 168 -7.14 -9.56 -15.50
N ALA A 169 -6.46 -9.39 -16.64
CA ALA A 169 -6.57 -10.31 -17.78
C ALA A 169 -6.08 -11.73 -17.43
N VAL A 170 -4.93 -11.85 -16.75
CA VAL A 170 -4.38 -13.13 -16.30
C VAL A 170 -5.32 -13.81 -15.30
N PHE A 171 -5.86 -13.04 -14.33
CA PHE A 171 -6.81 -13.58 -13.36
C PHE A 171 -8.11 -14.06 -14.02
N ALA A 172 -8.65 -13.28 -14.97
CA ALA A 172 -9.83 -13.68 -15.74
C ALA A 172 -9.60 -14.95 -16.56
N GLU A 173 -8.44 -15.07 -17.22
CA GLU A 173 -8.08 -16.29 -17.95
C GLU A 173 -7.98 -17.50 -17.01
N HIS A 174 -7.37 -17.33 -15.83
CA HIS A 174 -7.27 -18.39 -14.84
C HIS A 174 -8.65 -18.88 -14.37
N LEU A 175 -9.58 -17.97 -14.07
CA LEU A 175 -10.95 -18.33 -13.71
C LEU A 175 -11.68 -19.06 -14.85
N ALA A 176 -11.50 -18.61 -16.09
CA ALA A 176 -12.10 -19.25 -17.26
C ALA A 176 -11.57 -20.68 -17.51
N LYS A 177 -10.32 -20.96 -17.10
CA LYS A 177 -9.75 -22.32 -17.14
C LYS A 177 -10.33 -23.19 -16.03
N LEU A 178 -10.48 -22.66 -14.82
CA LEU A 178 -11.09 -23.40 -13.70
C LEU A 178 -12.56 -23.75 -13.93
N SER A 179 -13.32 -22.88 -14.60
CA SER A 179 -14.74 -23.12 -14.89
C SER A 179 -15.01 -24.17 -15.97
N LYS A 180 -13.97 -24.62 -16.69
CA LYS A 180 -14.07 -25.64 -17.75
C LYS A 180 -13.74 -27.05 -17.24
N ASN A 181 -13.27 -27.17 -15.99
CA ASN A 181 -13.05 -28.42 -15.28
C ASN A 181 -14.15 -28.65 -14.24
#